data_AF-A0A9D6Z328-F1
#
_entry.id   AF-A0A9D6Z328-F1
#
_cell.length_a   1.000
_cell.length_b   1.000
_cell.length_c   1.000
_cell.angle_alpha   90.00
_cell.angle_beta   90.00
_cell.angle_gamma   90.00
#
_symmetry.space_group_name_H-M   'P 1'
#
loop_
_entity.id
_entity.type
_entity.pdbx_description
1 polymer ?
#
loop_
_entity_poly.entity_id
_entity_poly.type
_entity_poly.pdbx_seq_one_letter_code
_entity_poly.pdbx_strand_id
1 'polypeptide(L)'
;MNLTLADFTIIAVLLGVIQFLASTWVKSRLESSIKHEYEKTLDILRKRRDTRVTYLIEAYRRLESAANRPLTETTARNVESALADMQLFGTPRQVELAQQCIEYFAKHQGVEMNSLLADLRKDLRSELDLQSVDGPLAHICIHLHDSTQQNPSPEGKRRKDPPRR
;
A
#
# COMPACT_ATOMS: atom_id res chain seq x y z
N MET A 1 -3.44 51.87 60.42
CA MET A 1 -3.73 52.08 58.97
C MET A 1 -5.19 51.77 58.77
N ASN A 2 -6.01 52.78 58.46
CA ASN A 2 -7.44 52.58 58.21
C ASN A 2 -7.58 52.18 56.74
N LEU A 3 -7.90 50.91 56.46
CA LEU A 3 -8.30 50.50 55.11
C LEU A 3 -9.64 51.16 54.78
N THR A 4 -9.69 51.83 53.63
CA THR A 4 -10.90 52.47 53.13
C THR A 4 -11.71 51.49 52.28
N LEU A 5 -13.00 51.76 52.08
CA LEU A 5 -13.88 50.94 51.23
C LEU A 5 -13.34 50.78 49.79
N ALA A 6 -12.60 51.76 49.30
CA ALA A 6 -11.96 51.75 47.98
C ALA A 6 -10.79 50.75 47.89
N ASP A 7 -10.08 50.50 48.98
CA ASP A 7 -8.99 49.53 48.99
C ASP A 7 -9.54 48.10 48.83
N PHE A 8 -10.71 47.82 49.42
CA PHE A 8 -11.39 46.53 49.29
C PHE A 8 -11.89 46.27 47.86
N THR A 9 -12.42 47.28 47.16
CA THR A 9 -12.88 47.10 45.78
C THR A 9 -11.72 46.84 44.83
N ILE A 10 -10.58 47.51 45.02
CA ILE A 10 -9.36 47.27 44.25
C ILE A 10 -8.85 45.84 44.45
N ILE A 11 -8.80 45.37 45.71
CA ILE A 11 -8.38 43.99 46.03
C ILE A 11 -9.32 42.96 45.38
N ALA A 12 -10.64 43.18 45.43
CA ALA A 12 -11.61 42.28 44.81
C ALA A 12 -11.46 42.19 43.28
N VAL A 13 -11.23 43.32 42.61
CA VAL A 13 -10.98 43.35 41.16
C VAL A 13 -9.69 42.61 40.82
N LEU A 14 -8.60 42.85 41.57
CA LEU A 14 -7.33 42.17 41.35
C LEU A 14 -7.46 40.65 41.55
N LEU A 15 -8.17 40.20 42.58
CA LEU A 15 -8.43 38.79 42.81
C LEU A 15 -9.21 38.16 41.65
N GLY A 16 -10.23 38.84 41.14
CA GLY A 16 -11.01 38.36 39.99
C GLY A 16 -10.15 38.20 38.73
N VAL A 17 -9.27 39.17 38.46
CA VAL A 17 -8.33 39.09 37.33
C VAL A 17 -7.36 37.92 37.51
N ILE A 18 -6.79 37.75 38.71
CA ILE A 18 -5.87 36.64 39.00
C ILE A 18 -6.57 35.29 38.84
N GLN A 19 -7.79 35.14 39.36
CA GLN A 19 -8.57 33.90 39.22
C GLN A 19 -8.88 33.60 37.74
N PHE A 20 -9.25 34.62 36.97
CA PHE A 20 -9.51 34.47 35.53
C PHE A 20 -8.26 33.99 34.79
N LEU A 21 -7.11 34.62 35.05
CA LEU A 21 -5.83 34.23 34.45
C LEU A 21 -5.37 32.83 34.90
N ALA A 22 -5.59 32.47 36.16
CA ALA A 22 -5.31 31.12 36.64
C ALA A 22 -6.19 30.07 35.94
N SER A 23 -7.47 30.37 35.73
CA SER A 23 -8.42 29.49 35.06
C SER A 23 -8.07 29.28 33.59
N THR A 24 -7.68 30.35 32.87
CA THR A 24 -7.26 30.25 31.47
C THR A 24 -5.95 29.48 31.33
N TRP A 25 -5.00 29.68 32.25
CA TRP A 25 -3.75 28.92 32.26
C TRP A 25 -3.96 27.42 32.51
N VAL A 26 -4.78 27.06 33.51
CA VAL A 26 -5.10 25.65 33.82
C VAL A 26 -5.80 24.98 32.64
N LYS A 27 -6.80 25.64 32.04
CA LYS A 27 -7.51 25.13 30.87
C LYS A 27 -6.57 24.86 29.71
N SER A 28 -5.71 25.83 29.38
CA SER A 28 -4.73 25.71 28.30
C SER A 28 -3.74 24.56 28.53
N ARG A 29 -3.28 24.38 29.77
CA ARG A 29 -2.35 23.30 30.14
C ARG A 29 -2.98 21.92 30.01
N LEU A 30 -4.23 21.78 30.45
CA LEU A 30 -4.97 20.51 30.40
C LEU A 30 -5.24 20.08 28.96
N GLU A 31 -5.73 21.00 28.12
CA GLU A 31 -5.99 20.75 26.69
C GLU A 31 -4.71 20.30 25.96
N SER A 32 -3.57 20.95 26.23
CA SER A 32 -2.30 20.61 25.60
C SER A 32 -1.80 19.21 25.97
N SER A 33 -2.00 18.76 27.21
CA SER A 33 -1.54 17.44 27.65
C SER A 33 -2.33 16.30 27.01
N ILE A 34 -3.66 16.41 26.99
CA ILE A 34 -4.54 15.38 26.43
C ILE A 34 -4.32 15.26 24.92
N LYS A 35 -4.18 16.41 24.23
CA LYS A 35 -3.96 16.46 22.79
C LYS A 35 -2.71 15.68 22.37
N HIS A 36 -1.63 15.76 23.14
CA HIS A 36 -0.36 15.18 22.73
C HIS A 36 -0.34 13.65 22.71
N GLU A 37 -1.00 12.99 23.67
CA GLU A 37 -1.07 11.53 23.72
C GLU A 37 -1.99 10.97 22.63
N TYR A 38 -3.11 11.67 22.39
CA TYR A 38 -4.05 11.29 21.35
C TYR A 38 -3.45 11.44 19.96
N GLU A 39 -2.78 12.57 19.67
CA GLU A 39 -2.12 12.82 18.39
C GLU A 39 -1.02 11.77 18.11
N LYS A 40 -0.17 11.47 19.10
CA LYS A 40 0.85 10.42 18.95
C LYS A 40 0.26 9.07 18.57
N THR A 41 -0.80 8.67 19.27
CA THR A 41 -1.43 7.37 19.04
C THR A 41 -2.07 7.31 17.65
N LEU A 42 -2.79 8.37 17.27
CA LEU A 42 -3.37 8.49 15.94
C LEU A 42 -2.31 8.49 14.83
N ASP A 43 -1.20 9.20 15.02
CA ASP A 43 -0.15 9.28 14.02
C ASP A 43 0.56 7.95 13.82
N ILE A 44 0.75 7.17 14.89
CA ILE A 44 1.26 5.80 14.79
C ILE A 44 0.30 4.91 14.00
N LEU A 45 -1.01 5.00 14.30
CA LEU A 45 -2.03 4.21 13.60
C LEU A 45 -2.12 4.57 12.11
N ARG A 46 -2.13 5.87 11.79
CA ARG A 46 -2.10 6.36 10.41
C ARG A 46 -0.87 5.87 9.67
N LYS A 47 0.31 6.02 10.27
CA LYS A 47 1.57 5.59 9.64
C LYS A 47 1.62 4.08 9.39
N ARG A 48 1.12 3.27 10.34
CA ARG A 48 1.00 1.81 10.17
C ARG A 48 0.06 1.45 9.02
N ARG A 49 -1.12 2.07 8.98
CA ARG A 49 -2.10 1.85 7.91
C ARG A 49 -1.51 2.27 6.55
N ASP A 50 -0.94 3.46 6.47
CA ASP A 50 -0.38 3.99 5.22
C ASP A 50 0.74 3.08 4.69
N THR A 51 1.63 2.62 5.58
CA THR A 51 2.70 1.68 5.23
C THR A 51 2.14 0.36 4.68
N ARG A 52 1.15 -0.22 5.38
CA ARG A 52 0.47 -1.45 4.95
C ARG A 52 -0.18 -1.27 3.57
N VAL A 53 -0.92 -0.18 3.36
CA VAL A 53 -1.58 0.12 2.08
C VAL A 53 -0.55 0.28 0.95
N THR A 54 0.57 0.96 1.19
CA THR A 54 1.65 1.09 0.19
C THR A 54 2.18 -0.28 -0.25
N TYR A 55 2.52 -1.16 0.70
CA TYR A 55 2.99 -2.51 0.37
C TYR A 55 1.94 -3.34 -0.38
N LEU A 56 0.67 -3.26 0.03
CA LEU A 56 -0.42 -3.98 -0.63
C LEU A 56 -0.70 -3.45 -2.05
N ILE A 57 -0.56 -2.14 -2.29
CA ILE A 57 -0.64 -1.58 -3.65
C ILE A 57 0.51 -2.08 -4.51
N GLU A 58 1.74 -2.11 -3.99
CA GLU A 58 2.89 -2.65 -4.72
C GLU A 58 2.72 -4.13 -5.04
N ALA A 59 2.29 -4.94 -4.07
CA ALA A 59 1.98 -6.34 -4.27
C ALA A 59 0.90 -6.52 -5.35
N TYR A 60 -0.21 -5.77 -5.28
CA TYR A 60 -1.25 -5.78 -6.29
C TYR A 60 -0.70 -5.51 -7.70
N ARG A 61 0.14 -4.47 -7.85
CA ARG A 61 0.75 -4.10 -9.14
C ARG A 61 1.70 -5.18 -9.66
N ARG A 62 2.50 -5.81 -8.79
CA ARG A 62 3.41 -6.90 -9.19
C ARG A 62 2.64 -8.13 -9.63
N LEU A 63 1.60 -8.53 -8.89
CA LEU A 63 0.72 -9.65 -9.25
C LEU A 63 -0.04 -9.36 -10.56
N GLU A 64 -0.59 -8.16 -10.71
CA GLU A 64 -1.29 -7.73 -11.92
C GLU A 64 -0.36 -7.70 -13.13
N SER A 65 0.87 -7.22 -12.97
CA SER A 65 1.86 -7.23 -14.03
C SER A 65 2.27 -8.63 -14.46
N ALA A 66 2.23 -9.59 -13.54
CA ALA A 66 2.54 -11.00 -13.78
C ALA A 66 1.35 -11.78 -14.34
N ALA A 67 0.12 -11.35 -14.01
CA ALA A 67 -1.09 -11.96 -14.51
C ALA A 67 -1.13 -11.89 -16.05
N ASN A 68 -1.54 -12.98 -16.69
CA ASN A 68 -1.65 -13.10 -18.16
C ASN A 68 -0.35 -12.87 -18.94
N ARG A 69 0.83 -12.96 -18.29
CA ARG A 69 2.15 -12.95 -18.96
C ARG A 69 2.79 -14.34 -18.93
N PRO A 70 3.67 -14.67 -19.90
CA PRO A 70 4.45 -15.90 -19.85
C PRO A 70 5.34 -15.90 -18.60
N LEU A 71 5.46 -17.07 -17.96
CA LEU A 71 6.28 -17.26 -16.77
C LEU A 71 7.77 -17.14 -17.12
N THR A 72 8.30 -15.93 -17.01
CA THR A 72 9.74 -15.64 -17.07
C THR A 72 10.32 -15.57 -15.66
N GLU A 73 11.65 -15.66 -15.53
CA GLU A 73 12.34 -15.52 -14.24
C GLU A 73 12.02 -14.20 -13.53
N THR A 74 11.84 -13.12 -14.29
CA THR A 74 11.42 -11.80 -13.78
C THR A 74 9.99 -11.83 -13.24
N THR A 75 9.09 -12.48 -13.98
CA THR A 75 7.68 -12.61 -13.60
C THR A 75 7.53 -13.49 -12.36
N ALA A 76 8.27 -14.59 -12.27
CA ALA A 76 8.31 -15.45 -11.10
C ALA A 76 8.77 -14.70 -9.84
N ARG A 77 9.87 -13.93 -9.91
CA ARG A 77 10.35 -13.10 -8.79
C ARG A 77 9.32 -12.04 -8.35
N ASN A 78 8.60 -11.44 -9.30
CA ASN A 78 7.53 -10.49 -8.99
C ASN A 78 6.38 -11.16 -8.24
N VAL A 79 5.98 -12.37 -8.64
CA VAL A 79 4.94 -13.14 -7.96
C VAL A 79 5.40 -13.55 -6.56
N GLU A 80 6.60 -14.10 -6.42
CA GLU A 80 7.17 -14.52 -5.12
C GLU A 80 7.25 -13.36 -4.13
N SER A 81 7.82 -12.22 -4.55
CA SER A 81 7.93 -11.03 -3.69
C SER A 81 6.57 -10.48 -3.28
N ALA A 82 5.60 -10.45 -4.19
CA ALA A 82 4.26 -9.98 -3.88
C ALA A 82 3.50 -10.93 -2.94
N LEU A 83 3.65 -12.24 -3.10
CA LEU A 83 3.09 -13.23 -2.16
C LEU A 83 3.70 -13.08 -0.77
N ALA A 84 5.02 -12.82 -0.67
CA ALA A 84 5.69 -12.56 0.60
C ALA A 84 5.19 -11.26 1.26
N ASP A 85 5.06 -10.18 0.49
CA ASP A 85 4.53 -8.90 0.99
C ASP A 85 3.10 -9.07 1.52
N MET A 86 2.25 -9.84 0.84
CA MET A 86 0.90 -10.13 1.31
C MET A 86 0.86 -11.03 2.55
N GLN A 87 1.77 -12.00 2.69
CA GLN A 87 1.86 -12.81 3.91
C GLN A 87 2.20 -11.96 5.13
N LEU A 88 2.96 -10.88 4.94
CA LEU A 88 3.38 -9.98 6.02
C LEU A 88 2.37 -8.86 6.32
N PHE A 89 1.76 -8.28 5.28
CA PHE A 89 0.93 -7.06 5.38
C PHE A 89 -0.56 -7.29 5.09
N GLY A 90 -0.93 -8.46 4.58
CA GLY A 90 -2.29 -8.80 4.17
C GLY A 90 -3.25 -9.00 5.35
N THR A 91 -4.55 -9.01 5.04
CA THR A 91 -5.58 -9.50 5.96
C THR A 91 -5.45 -11.01 6.15
N PRO A 92 -6.00 -11.61 7.24
CA PRO A 92 -6.01 -13.06 7.39
C PRO A 92 -6.57 -13.78 6.17
N ARG A 93 -7.61 -13.21 5.54
CA ARG A 93 -8.19 -13.74 4.31
C ARG A 93 -7.22 -13.73 3.13
N GLN A 94 -6.49 -12.63 2.94
CA GLN A 94 -5.47 -12.51 1.89
C GLN A 94 -4.31 -13.48 2.12
N VAL A 95 -3.91 -13.70 3.38
CA VAL A 95 -2.87 -14.69 3.74
C VAL A 95 -3.32 -16.10 3.37
N GLU A 96 -4.57 -16.47 3.66
CA GLU A 96 -5.14 -17.76 3.25
C GLU A 96 -5.13 -17.94 1.73
N LEU A 97 -5.57 -16.91 0.99
CA LEU A 97 -5.60 -16.94 -0.48
C LEU A 97 -4.19 -17.02 -1.07
N ALA A 98 -3.23 -16.28 -0.50
CA ALA A 98 -1.83 -16.34 -0.91
C ALA A 98 -1.24 -17.73 -0.70
N GLN A 99 -1.54 -18.36 0.43
CA GLN A 99 -1.09 -19.72 0.73
C GLN A 99 -1.70 -20.75 -0.24
N GLN A 100 -2.98 -20.63 -0.55
CA GLN A 100 -3.63 -21.45 -1.58
C GLN A 100 -2.92 -21.26 -2.94
N CYS A 101 -2.65 -20.03 -3.36
CA CYS A 101 -1.92 -19.75 -4.60
C CYS A 101 -0.53 -20.42 -4.61
N ILE A 102 0.22 -20.39 -3.50
CA ILE A 102 1.53 -21.05 -3.38
C ILE A 102 1.40 -22.58 -3.53
N GLU A 103 0.42 -23.18 -2.86
CA GLU A 103 0.16 -24.63 -2.96
C GLU A 103 -0.25 -25.05 -4.37
N TYR A 104 -1.08 -24.23 -5.05
CA TYR A 104 -1.45 -24.45 -6.44
C TYR A 104 -0.24 -24.32 -7.37
N PHE A 105 0.63 -23.31 -7.16
CA PHE A 105 1.87 -23.11 -7.91
C PHE A 105 2.82 -24.31 -7.77
N ALA A 106 2.94 -24.86 -6.56
CA ALA A 106 3.81 -26.02 -6.32
C ALA A 106 3.31 -27.28 -7.05
N LYS A 107 2.00 -27.38 -7.33
CA LYS A 107 1.37 -28.54 -7.97
C LYS A 107 1.13 -28.38 -9.47
N HIS A 108 0.99 -27.15 -9.97
CA HIS A 108 0.61 -26.84 -11.35
C HIS A 108 1.49 -25.71 -11.89
N GLN A 109 1.88 -25.78 -13.17
CA GLN A 109 2.70 -24.74 -13.84
C GLN A 109 1.93 -23.44 -14.17
N GLY A 110 0.77 -23.21 -13.54
CA GLY A 110 -0.07 -22.05 -13.77
C GLY A 110 -0.77 -21.63 -12.48
N VAL A 111 -1.06 -20.34 -12.37
CA VAL A 111 -1.68 -19.76 -11.18
C VAL A 111 -2.95 -19.05 -11.58
N GLU A 112 -4.08 -19.46 -11.02
CA GLU A 112 -5.25 -18.61 -11.02
C GLU A 112 -5.10 -17.61 -9.86
N MET A 113 -4.84 -16.34 -10.20
CA MET A 113 -4.62 -15.26 -9.21
C MET A 113 -5.83 -14.33 -9.09
N ASN A 114 -6.91 -14.62 -9.83
CA ASN A 114 -8.07 -13.74 -9.95
C ASN A 114 -8.80 -13.54 -8.61
N SER A 115 -8.98 -14.63 -7.84
CA SER A 115 -9.62 -14.58 -6.53
C SER A 115 -8.85 -13.68 -5.55
N LEU A 116 -7.53 -13.83 -5.52
CA LEU A 116 -6.61 -13.03 -4.72
C LEU A 116 -6.59 -11.55 -5.15
N LEU A 117 -6.49 -11.28 -6.45
CA LEU A 117 -6.52 -9.92 -6.99
C LEU A 117 -7.87 -9.23 -6.74
N ALA A 118 -8.98 -9.97 -6.73
CA ALA A 118 -10.31 -9.43 -6.50
C ALA A 118 -10.48 -9.01 -5.05
N ASP A 119 -10.07 -9.88 -4.12
CA ASP A 119 -10.08 -9.61 -2.69
C ASP A 119 -9.17 -8.42 -2.35
N LEU A 120 -7.96 -8.41 -2.90
CA LEU A 120 -7.00 -7.31 -2.71
C LEU A 120 -7.52 -5.98 -3.27
N ARG A 121 -8.15 -5.99 -4.45
CA ARG A 121 -8.78 -4.79 -5.03
C ARG A 121 -9.91 -4.27 -4.14
N LYS A 122 -10.75 -5.15 -3.60
CA LYS A 122 -11.85 -4.77 -2.71
C LYS A 122 -11.32 -4.12 -1.44
N ASP A 123 -10.35 -4.76 -0.79
CA ASP A 123 -9.75 -4.26 0.45
C ASP A 123 -9.02 -2.92 0.23
N LEU A 124 -8.22 -2.80 -0.83
CA LEU A 124 -7.54 -1.55 -1.15
C LEU A 124 -8.50 -0.40 -1.44
N ARG A 125 -9.63 -0.67 -2.09
CA ARG A 125 -10.66 0.37 -2.32
C ARG A 125 -11.32 0.79 -1.01
N SER A 126 -11.59 -0.16 -0.11
CA SER A 126 -12.13 0.14 1.22
C SER A 126 -11.15 0.98 2.05
N GLU A 127 -9.86 0.66 2.02
CA GLU A 127 -8.82 1.39 2.78
C GLU A 127 -8.61 2.82 2.27
N LEU A 128 -8.89 3.06 0.99
CA LEU A 128 -8.80 4.38 0.34
C LEU A 128 -10.13 5.15 0.32
N ASP A 129 -11.17 4.64 1.00
CA ASP A 129 -12.52 5.21 1.02
C ASP A 129 -13.12 5.42 -0.38
N LEU A 130 -12.84 4.47 -1.28
CA LEU A 130 -13.35 4.44 -2.64
C LEU A 130 -14.59 3.54 -2.73
N GLN A 131 -15.56 3.92 -3.57
CA GLN A 131 -16.76 3.11 -3.81
C GLN A 131 -16.41 1.69 -4.25
N SER A 132 -17.12 0.68 -3.76
CA SER A 132 -16.96 -0.70 -4.26
C SER A 132 -17.22 -0.74 -5.77
N VAL A 133 -16.48 -1.58 -6.48
CA VAL A 133 -16.71 -1.83 -7.90
C VAL A 133 -16.95 -3.31 -8.07
N ASP A 134 -18.19 -3.66 -8.37
CA ASP A 134 -18.58 -5.03 -8.70
C ASP A 134 -18.38 -5.23 -10.20
N GLY A 135 -17.45 -6.11 -10.57
CA GLY A 135 -17.16 -6.41 -11.96
C GLY A 135 -15.96 -7.32 -12.12
N PRO A 136 -15.83 -7.99 -13.27
CA PRO A 136 -14.69 -8.84 -13.54
C PRO A 136 -13.40 -8.01 -13.52
N LEU A 137 -12.32 -8.62 -13.05
CA LEU A 137 -10.98 -8.07 -13.20
C LEU A 137 -10.60 -8.08 -14.69
N ALA A 138 -10.53 -6.89 -15.29
CA ALA A 138 -10.03 -6.73 -16.64
C ALA A 138 -8.56 -6.34 -16.57
N HIS A 139 -7.68 -7.26 -16.96
CA HIS A 139 -6.24 -7.03 -17.08
C HIS A 139 -5.85 -6.98 -18.55
N ILE A 140 -5.12 -5.95 -18.97
CA ILE A 140 -4.65 -5.82 -20.35
C ILE A 140 -3.21 -6.30 -20.44
N CYS A 141 -2.96 -7.37 -21.19
CA CYS A 141 -1.62 -7.76 -21.60
C CYS A 141 -1.32 -7.19 -22.98
N ILE A 142 -0.43 -6.18 -23.06
CA ILE A 142 0.04 -5.65 -24.33
C ILE A 142 1.21 -6.52 -24.79
N HIS A 143 0.98 -7.31 -25.84
CA HIS A 143 2.04 -7.97 -26.59
C HIS A 143 2.62 -6.98 -27.59
N LEU A 144 3.86 -6.53 -27.36
CA LEU A 144 4.61 -5.80 -28.38
C LEU A 144 4.94 -6.79 -29.50
N HIS A 145 4.40 -6.55 -30.69
CA HIS A 145 4.79 -7.32 -31.87
C HIS A 145 6.22 -6.91 -32.23
N ASP A 146 7.20 -7.75 -31.91
CA ASP A 146 8.59 -7.55 -32.34
C ASP A 146 8.63 -7.55 -33.87
N SER A 147 8.73 -6.37 -34.47
CA SER A 147 8.89 -6.16 -35.92
C SER A 147 10.27 -6.60 -36.46
N THR A 148 10.94 -7.55 -35.79
CA THR A 148 12.29 -8.03 -36.14
C THR A 148 12.30 -9.33 -36.93
N GLN A 149 11.14 -9.89 -37.33
CA GLN A 149 11.08 -11.07 -38.20
C GLN A 149 10.57 -10.77 -39.62
N GLN A 150 11.23 -9.86 -40.32
CA GLN A 150 11.12 -9.82 -41.77
C GLN A 150 12.46 -9.48 -42.45
N ASN A 151 13.39 -10.42 -42.36
CA ASN A 151 14.31 -10.65 -43.48
C ASN A 151 14.82 -12.11 -43.46
N PRO A 152 14.22 -13.03 -44.23
CA PRO A 152 14.88 -14.31 -44.49
C PRO A 152 16.14 -14.02 -45.32
N SER A 153 17.30 -14.19 -44.70
CA SER A 153 18.59 -14.22 -45.38
C SER A 153 18.55 -15.32 -46.45
N PRO A 154 18.87 -15.04 -47.72
CA PRO A 154 18.76 -16.02 -48.78
C PRO A 154 19.78 -17.15 -48.57
N GLU A 155 19.28 -18.38 -48.64
CA GLU A 155 20.05 -19.61 -48.70
C GLU A 155 21.07 -19.60 -49.86
N GLY A 156 22.21 -20.26 -49.62
CA GLY A 156 22.73 -21.23 -50.60
C GLY A 156 23.63 -20.71 -51.73
N LYS A 157 24.95 -20.65 -51.46
CA LYS A 157 25.95 -21.04 -52.47
C LYS A 157 26.88 -22.11 -51.90
N ARG A 158 26.50 -23.38 -52.11
CA ARG A 158 27.40 -24.54 -51.98
C ARG A 158 28.63 -24.31 -52.86
N ARG A 159 29.80 -24.15 -52.25
CA ARG A 159 31.08 -24.32 -52.96
C ARG A 159 31.21 -25.81 -53.30
N LYS A 160 31.31 -26.13 -54.59
CA LYS A 160 31.72 -27.45 -55.08
C LYS A 160 33.24 -27.50 -55.02
N ASP A 161 33.81 -28.43 -54.27
CA ASP A 161 35.23 -28.76 -54.33
C ASP A 161 35.56 -29.44 -55.68
N PRO A 162 36.72 -29.14 -56.30
CA PRO A 162 37.18 -29.85 -57.50
C PRO A 162 37.86 -31.19 -57.13
N PRO A 163 37.87 -32.18 -58.05
CA PRO A 163 38.34 -33.52 -57.76
C PRO A 163 39.87 -33.61 -57.73
N ARG A 164 40.39 -34.42 -56.80
CA ARG A 164 41.79 -34.88 -56.80
C ARG A 164 42.05 -35.73 -58.05
N ARG A 165 43.11 -35.40 -58.78
CA ARG A 165 43.83 -36.31 -59.68
C ARG A 165 45.15 -36.68 -59.03
#